data_AF-A0AAV7VT51-F1
#
_entry.id   AF-A0AAV7VT51-F1
#
_cell.length_a   1.000
_cell.length_b   1.000
_cell.length_c   1.000
_cell.angle_alpha   90.00
_cell.angle_beta   90.00
_cell.angle_gamma   90.00
#
_symmetry.space_group_name_H-M   'P 1'
#
loop_
_entity.id
_entity.type
_entity.pdbx_description
1 polymer ?
#
loop_
_entity_poly.entity_id
_entity_poly.type
_entity_poly.pdbx_seq_one_letter_code
_entity_poly.pdbx_strand_id
1 'polypeptide(L)'
;MHRTLIFPLLIRGGKPTPFISFALALIFCVYNGYLQGRYLCSYADYSPDWTTEPFFIIGMSMWFIGLVINIHSDHILRNLRKPGETGYKIPRGGLFEYVSGANFLGEIIEWSGFALAGSSVQSAAFAIFTFLVLCSRAQQHHRWYLEKFEDYPKSRKILIPFLY
;
A
#
# COMPACT_ATOMS: atom_id res chain seq x y z
N MET A 1 12.44 -2.93 3.39
CA MET A 1 13.04 -2.17 4.51
C MET A 1 12.13 -1.07 5.06
N HIS A 2 11.58 -0.17 4.22
CA HIS A 2 10.73 0.94 4.68
C HIS A 2 9.54 0.50 5.56
N ARG A 3 8.76 -0.49 5.11
CA ARG A 3 7.58 -0.99 5.84
C ARG A 3 7.87 -1.74 7.14
N THR A 4 9.01 -2.42 7.23
CA THR A 4 9.31 -3.31 8.37
C THR A 4 10.03 -2.58 9.49
N LEU A 5 10.89 -1.62 9.16
CA LEU A 5 11.74 -0.94 10.14
C LEU A 5 11.31 0.51 10.32
N ILE A 6 11.18 1.26 9.23
CA ILE A 6 10.98 2.71 9.30
C ILE A 6 9.54 3.06 9.67
N PHE A 7 8.55 2.44 9.02
CA PHE A 7 7.15 2.74 9.28
C PHE A 7 6.74 2.44 10.74
N PRO A 8 6.98 1.23 11.32
CA PRO A 8 6.51 0.89 12.65
C PRO A 8 7.19 1.69 13.77
N LEU A 9 8.50 1.97 13.64
CA LEU A 9 9.25 2.78 14.62
C LEU A 9 8.76 4.22 14.68
N LEU A 10 8.02 4.67 13.67
CA LEU A 10 7.56 6.04 13.56
C LEU A 10 6.04 6.21 13.69
N ILE A 11 5.31 5.13 14.04
CA ILE A 11 3.89 5.19 14.35
C ILE A 11 3.70 5.92 15.68
N ARG A 12 2.85 6.96 15.67
CA ARG A 12 2.49 7.74 16.87
C ARG A 12 1.09 7.34 17.35
N GLY A 13 1.06 6.41 18.30
CA GLY A 13 -0.15 5.93 18.95
C GLY A 13 -0.99 4.96 18.11
N GLY A 14 -1.71 4.06 18.77
CA GLY A 14 -2.56 3.05 18.15
C GLY A 14 -3.24 2.20 19.22
N LYS A 15 -4.35 1.54 18.86
CA LYS A 15 -4.92 0.50 19.72
C LYS A 15 -4.00 -0.73 19.65
N PRO A 16 -3.85 -1.50 20.74
CA PRO A 16 -3.08 -2.73 20.72
C PRO A 16 -3.62 -3.65 19.63
N THR A 17 -2.72 -4.12 18.76
CA THR A 17 -3.06 -5.01 17.66
C THR A 17 -3.35 -6.41 18.21
N PRO A 18 -4.44 -7.08 17.81
CA PRO A 18 -4.70 -8.46 18.22
C PRO A 18 -3.54 -9.40 17.82
N PHE A 19 -3.10 -10.25 18.74
CA PHE A 19 -1.97 -11.17 18.52
C PHE A 19 -2.16 -12.08 17.31
N ILE A 20 -3.38 -12.59 17.09
CA ILE A 20 -3.71 -13.46 15.96
C ILE A 20 -3.48 -12.73 14.63
N SER A 21 -3.91 -11.47 14.52
CA SER A 21 -3.68 -10.66 13.31
C SER A 21 -2.19 -10.44 13.04
N PHE A 22 -1.40 -10.25 14.09
CA PHE A 22 0.06 -10.15 13.97
C PHE A 22 0.68 -11.47 13.49
N ALA A 23 0.33 -12.59 14.12
CA ALA A 23 0.86 -13.91 13.77
C ALA A 23 0.51 -14.30 12.32
N LEU A 24 -0.73 -14.07 11.90
CA LEU A 24 -1.16 -14.30 10.51
C LEU A 24 -0.38 -13.42 9.52
N ALA A 25 -0.18 -12.14 9.83
CA ALA A 25 0.61 -11.25 9.00
C ALA A 25 2.08 -11.71 8.90
N LEU A 26 2.66 -12.20 10.00
CA LEU A 26 4.02 -12.73 10.01
C LEU A 26 4.14 -13.97 9.11
N ILE A 27 3.25 -14.94 9.28
CA ILE A 27 3.22 -16.17 8.46
C ILE A 27 3.05 -15.81 6.99
N PHE A 28 2.11 -14.91 6.67
CA PHE A 28 1.89 -14.44 5.30
C PHE A 28 3.14 -13.79 4.71
N CYS A 29 3.80 -12.89 5.45
CA CYS A 29 5.01 -12.20 4.98
C CYS A 29 6.17 -13.17 4.75
N VAL A 30 6.38 -14.12 5.66
CA VAL A 30 7.42 -15.15 5.52
C VAL A 30 7.15 -16.02 4.31
N TYR A 31 5.92 -16.51 4.16
CA TYR A 31 5.55 -17.39 3.06
C TYR A 31 5.60 -16.66 1.71
N ASN A 32 5.03 -15.46 1.61
CA ASN A 32 5.08 -14.65 0.39
C ASN A 32 6.53 -14.28 0.04
N GLY A 33 7.32 -13.83 1.02
CA GLY A 33 8.73 -13.53 0.81
C GLY A 33 9.53 -14.73 0.31
N TYR A 34 9.30 -15.91 0.90
CA TYR A 34 9.90 -17.16 0.44
C TYR A 34 9.48 -17.51 -0.99
N LEU A 35 8.18 -17.45 -1.32
CA LEU A 35 7.69 -17.76 -2.67
C LEU A 35 8.31 -16.83 -3.72
N GLN A 36 8.31 -15.52 -3.47
CA GLN A 36 8.89 -14.55 -4.42
C GLN A 36 10.40 -14.75 -4.55
N GLY A 37 11.11 -14.89 -3.43
CA GLY A 37 12.56 -15.08 -3.44
C GLY A 37 12.97 -16.39 -4.11
N ARG A 38 12.27 -17.49 -3.82
CA ARG A 38 12.53 -18.80 -4.42
C ARG A 38 12.27 -18.79 -5.92
N TYR A 39 11.22 -18.10 -6.36
CA TYR A 39 10.94 -17.95 -7.79
C TYR A 39 12.05 -17.14 -8.47
N LEU A 40 12.32 -15.93 -8.00
CA LEU A 40 13.30 -15.02 -8.61
C LEU A 40 14.73 -15.58 -8.64
N CYS A 41 15.15 -16.31 -7.60
CA CYS A 41 16.52 -16.80 -7.52
C CYS A 41 16.74 -18.16 -8.21
N SER A 42 15.70 -18.89 -8.58
CA SER A 42 15.87 -20.29 -9.02
C SER A 42 14.98 -20.77 -10.14
N TYR A 43 13.88 -20.07 -10.42
CA TYR A 43 12.91 -20.46 -11.45
C TYR A 43 12.67 -19.35 -12.48
N ALA A 44 13.04 -18.12 -12.16
CA ALA A 44 12.90 -17.01 -13.08
C ALA A 44 13.92 -17.16 -14.21
N ASP A 45 13.39 -17.41 -15.41
CA ASP A 45 14.15 -17.46 -16.65
C ASP A 45 13.78 -16.20 -17.44
N TYR A 46 14.64 -15.19 -17.34
CA TYR A 46 14.47 -13.90 -18.02
C TYR A 46 15.41 -13.84 -19.22
N SER A 47 14.93 -13.24 -20.31
CA SER A 47 15.79 -12.88 -21.44
C SER A 47 16.95 -11.99 -20.95
N PRO A 48 18.17 -12.10 -21.52
CA PRO A 48 19.29 -11.22 -21.16
C PRO A 48 18.94 -9.72 -21.22
N ASP A 49 18.04 -9.35 -22.13
CA ASP A 49 17.62 -7.97 -22.35
C ASP A 49 16.38 -7.55 -21.53
N TRP A 50 15.89 -8.40 -20.62
CA TRP A 50 14.67 -8.17 -19.85
C TRP A 50 14.63 -6.82 -19.13
N THR A 51 15.78 -6.32 -18.67
CA THR A 51 15.86 -5.02 -17.98
C THR A 51 15.60 -3.82 -18.89
N THR A 52 15.72 -4.01 -20.21
CA THR A 52 15.44 -2.99 -21.24
C THR A 52 14.08 -3.15 -21.89
N GLU A 53 13.39 -4.27 -21.62
CA GLU A 53 12.05 -4.52 -22.14
C GLU A 53 11.04 -3.49 -21.60
N PRO A 54 10.10 -3.01 -22.44
CA PRO A 54 9.12 -2.03 -22.03
C PRO A 54 8.31 -2.44 -20.80
N PHE A 55 7.98 -3.73 -20.66
CA PHE A 55 7.23 -4.24 -19.50
C PHE A 55 8.00 -4.06 -18.19
N PHE A 56 9.30 -4.32 -18.20
CA PHE A 56 10.14 -4.14 -17.02
C PHE A 56 10.27 -2.66 -16.67
N ILE A 57 10.51 -1.79 -17.65
CA ILE A 57 10.65 -0.34 -17.45
C ILE A 57 9.36 0.27 -16.92
N ILE A 58 8.21 -0.09 -17.51
CA ILE A 58 6.90 0.36 -17.04
C ILE A 58 6.63 -0.17 -15.63
N GLY A 59 6.89 -1.46 -15.38
CA GLY A 59 6.70 -2.08 -14.08
C GLY A 59 7.53 -1.42 -12.98
N MET A 60 8.82 -1.17 -13.25
CA MET A 60 9.71 -0.45 -12.34
C MET A 60 9.27 1.00 -12.11
N SER A 61 8.85 1.70 -13.16
CA SER A 61 8.33 3.06 -13.04
C SER A 61 7.07 3.12 -12.17
N MET A 62 6.13 2.20 -12.38
CA MET A 62 4.95 2.05 -11.54
C MET A 62 5.34 1.74 -10.08
N TRP A 63 6.27 0.82 -9.87
CA TRP A 63 6.75 0.48 -8.54
C TRP A 63 7.31 1.71 -7.79
N PHE A 64 8.15 2.50 -8.45
CA PHE A 64 8.70 3.74 -7.87
C PHE A 64 7.62 4.79 -7.59
N ILE A 65 6.68 5.01 -8.52
CA ILE A 65 5.58 5.97 -8.34
C ILE A 65 4.71 5.54 -7.15
N GLY A 66 4.36 4.25 -7.07
CA GLY A 66 3.57 3.68 -5.97
C GLY A 66 4.27 3.86 -4.62
N LEU A 67 5.57 3.59 -4.56
CA LEU A 67 6.39 3.78 -3.36
C LEU A 67 6.40 5.25 -2.92
N VAL A 68 6.62 6.20 -3.84
CA VAL A 68 6.61 7.64 -3.52
C VAL A 68 5.26 8.07 -2.97
N ILE A 69 4.16 7.66 -3.61
CA ILE A 69 2.80 7.96 -3.14
C ILE A 69 2.56 7.35 -1.75
N ASN A 70 2.98 6.11 -1.53
CA ASN A 70 2.81 5.41 -0.26
C ASN A 70 3.57 6.14 0.87
N ILE A 71 4.86 6.44 0.66
CA ILE A 71 5.71 7.16 1.63
C ILE A 71 5.14 8.56 1.92
N HIS A 72 4.76 9.30 0.88
CA HIS A 72 4.20 10.65 1.04
C HIS A 72 2.89 10.62 1.82
N SER A 73 2.00 9.68 1.50
CA SER A 73 0.71 9.52 2.19
C SER A 73 0.90 9.12 3.65
N ASP A 74 1.80 8.19 3.93
CA ASP A 74 2.13 7.77 5.29
C ASP A 74 2.77 8.91 6.10
N HIS A 75 3.58 9.74 5.46
CA HIS A 75 4.13 10.94 6.08
C HIS A 75 3.03 11.92 6.52
N ILE A 76 2.04 12.18 5.64
CA ILE A 76 0.87 13.00 5.99
C ILE A 76 0.13 12.38 7.18
N LEU A 77 -0.23 11.10 7.10
CA LEU A 77 -0.99 10.40 8.15
C LEU A 77 -0.28 10.44 9.51
N ARG A 78 1.04 10.26 9.52
CA ARG A 78 1.87 10.29 10.73
C ARG A 78 1.94 11.68 11.35
N ASN A 79 1.89 12.72 10.54
CA ASN A 79 1.92 14.12 11.00
C ASN A 79 0.54 14.66 11.40
N LEU A 80 -0.55 13.90 11.19
CA LEU A 80 -1.88 14.31 11.68
C LEU A 80 -1.94 14.40 13.21
N ARG A 81 -1.16 13.57 13.90
CA ARG A 81 -1.12 13.53 15.36
C ARG A 81 0.15 14.19 15.89
N LYS A 82 -0.02 15.19 16.75
CA LYS A 82 1.08 15.65 17.60
C LYS A 82 1.36 14.62 18.70
N PRO A 83 2.60 14.51 19.20
CA PRO A 83 2.90 13.63 20.34
C PRO A 83 1.94 13.91 21.51
N GLY A 84 1.18 12.90 21.95
CA GLY A 84 0.19 13.00 23.03
C GLY A 84 -1.27 13.16 22.59
N GLU A 85 -1.56 13.42 21.32
CA GLU A 85 -2.95 13.50 20.82
C GLU A 85 -3.52 12.11 20.45
N THR A 86 -4.75 11.82 20.91
CA THR A 86 -5.46 10.56 20.66
C THR A 86 -6.62 10.68 19.66
N GLY A 87 -6.92 11.90 19.20
CA GLY A 87 -8.00 12.17 18.24
C GLY A 87 -7.66 11.72 16.82
N TYR A 88 -8.68 11.26 16.09
CA TYR A 88 -8.59 11.13 14.63
C TYR A 88 -8.80 12.49 13.97
N LYS A 89 -8.12 12.73 12.86
CA LYS A 89 -8.25 13.95 12.05
C LYS A 89 -8.42 13.57 10.59
N ILE A 90 -9.02 14.46 9.82
CA ILE A 90 -9.16 14.30 8.37
C ILE A 90 -7.79 14.54 7.72
N PRO A 91 -7.24 13.59 6.95
CA PRO A 91 -6.01 13.82 6.20
C PRO A 91 -6.22 14.90 5.13
N ARG A 92 -5.30 15.88 5.06
CA ARG A 92 -5.27 16.95 4.05
C ARG A 92 -3.90 16.97 3.37
N GLY A 93 -3.87 17.37 2.10
CA GLY A 93 -2.67 17.46 1.27
C GLY A 93 -2.44 16.26 0.36
N GLY A 94 -1.73 16.50 -0.75
CA GLY A 94 -1.37 15.49 -1.74
C GLY A 94 -2.59 14.77 -2.32
N LEU A 95 -2.47 13.44 -2.48
CA LEU A 95 -3.56 12.62 -3.03
C LEU A 95 -4.78 12.52 -2.10
N PHE A 96 -4.65 12.85 -0.80
CA PHE A 96 -5.78 12.81 0.10
C PHE A 96 -6.88 13.81 -0.24
N GLU A 97 -6.59 14.84 -1.04
CA GLU A 97 -7.64 15.74 -1.53
C GLU A 97 -8.60 15.08 -2.53
N TYR A 98 -8.17 14.00 -3.18
CA TYR A 98 -8.95 13.27 -4.16
C TYR A 98 -9.50 11.95 -3.62
N VAL A 99 -8.72 11.23 -2.82
CA VAL A 99 -9.05 9.88 -2.37
C VAL A 99 -8.81 9.67 -0.88
N SER A 100 -9.59 8.79 -0.27
CA SER A 100 -9.53 8.52 1.17
C SER A 100 -8.38 7.59 1.53
N GLY A 101 -8.12 6.60 0.66
CA GLY A 101 -7.05 5.61 0.82
C GLY A 101 -5.84 5.92 -0.05
N ALA A 102 -5.28 7.14 0.00
CA ALA A 102 -4.14 7.53 -0.84
C ALA A 102 -2.91 6.60 -0.65
N ASN A 103 -2.64 6.19 0.58
CA ASN A 103 -1.58 5.23 0.90
C ASN A 103 -1.84 3.84 0.31
N PHE A 104 -3.10 3.39 0.32
CA PHE A 104 -3.53 2.12 -0.26
C PHE A 104 -3.43 2.13 -1.78
N LEU A 105 -3.79 3.25 -2.42
CA LEU A 105 -3.60 3.43 -3.86
C LEU A 105 -2.11 3.31 -4.23
N GLY A 106 -1.23 4.00 -3.50
CA GLY A 106 0.21 3.90 -3.72
C GLY A 106 0.72 2.46 -3.62
N GLU A 107 0.28 1.72 -2.60
CA GLU A 107 0.65 0.32 -2.41
C GLU A 107 0.13 -0.59 -3.54
N ILE A 108 -1.09 -0.36 -4.03
CA ILE A 108 -1.63 -1.12 -5.17
C ILE A 108 -0.79 -0.87 -6.42
N ILE A 109 -0.48 0.38 -6.73
CA ILE A 109 0.36 0.74 -7.88
C ILE A 109 1.76 0.11 -7.72
N GLU A 110 2.32 0.13 -6.51
CA GLU A 110 3.61 -0.47 -6.20
C GLU A 110 3.63 -1.96 -6.55
N TRP A 111 2.68 -2.73 -6.03
CA TRP A 111 2.64 -4.18 -6.27
C TRP A 111 2.19 -4.57 -7.67
N SER A 112 1.34 -3.78 -8.32
CA SER A 112 1.04 -3.96 -9.75
C SER A 112 2.28 -3.76 -10.61
N GLY A 113 3.10 -2.74 -10.31
CA GLY A 113 4.39 -2.53 -10.97
C GLY A 113 5.36 -3.68 -10.74
N PHE A 114 5.45 -4.17 -9.51
CA PHE A 114 6.26 -5.34 -9.17
C PHE A 114 5.81 -6.61 -9.92
N ALA A 115 4.50 -6.83 -10.04
CA ALA A 115 3.96 -7.96 -10.80
C ALA A 115 4.30 -7.88 -12.29
N LEU A 116 4.25 -6.68 -12.87
CA LEU A 116 4.62 -6.45 -14.26
C LEU A 116 6.12 -6.66 -14.51
N ALA A 117 6.98 -6.10 -13.64
CA ALA A 117 8.43 -6.25 -13.75
C ALA A 117 8.91 -7.68 -13.45
N GLY A 118 8.28 -8.35 -12.48
CA GLY A 118 8.59 -9.74 -12.12
C GLY A 118 8.00 -10.76 -13.10
N SER A 119 6.94 -10.40 -13.82
CA SER A 119 6.24 -11.25 -14.81
C SER A 119 6.05 -12.69 -14.33
N SER A 120 5.65 -12.85 -13.07
CA SER A 120 5.49 -14.15 -12.41
C SER A 120 4.08 -14.36 -11.88
N VAL A 121 3.63 -15.61 -11.83
CA VAL A 121 2.31 -15.95 -11.27
C VAL A 121 2.25 -15.58 -9.79
N GLN A 122 3.35 -15.72 -9.06
CA GLN A 122 3.46 -15.41 -7.63
C GLN A 122 3.34 -13.90 -7.39
N SER A 123 3.97 -13.07 -8.22
CA SER A 123 3.88 -11.61 -8.11
C SER A 123 2.50 -11.09 -8.53
N ALA A 124 1.90 -11.66 -9.58
CA ALA A 124 0.53 -11.35 -9.98
C ALA A 124 -0.49 -11.74 -8.90
N ALA A 125 -0.37 -12.94 -8.33
CA ALA A 125 -1.24 -13.40 -7.24
C ALA A 125 -1.14 -12.47 -6.02
N PHE A 126 0.07 -12.04 -5.68
CA PHE A 126 0.29 -11.11 -4.58
C PHE A 126 -0.31 -9.71 -4.85
N ALA A 127 -0.17 -9.19 -6.07
CA ALA A 127 -0.78 -7.92 -6.46
C ALA A 127 -2.31 -7.98 -6.41
N ILE A 128 -2.93 -9.05 -6.92
CA ILE A 128 -4.39 -9.25 -6.87
C ILE A 128 -4.88 -9.37 -5.43
N PHE A 129 -4.21 -10.20 -4.61
CA PHE A 129 -4.55 -10.34 -3.20
C PHE A 129 -4.49 -8.99 -2.47
N THR A 130 -3.41 -8.24 -2.69
CA THR A 130 -3.21 -6.93 -2.09
C THR A 130 -4.28 -5.94 -2.53
N PHE A 131 -4.62 -5.90 -3.82
CA PHE A 131 -5.72 -5.09 -4.34
C PHE A 131 -7.05 -5.37 -3.63
N LEU A 132 -7.45 -6.64 -3.48
CA LEU A 132 -8.71 -7.02 -2.86
C LEU A 132 -8.77 -6.61 -1.36
N VAL A 133 -7.69 -6.89 -0.63
CA VAL A 133 -7.59 -6.58 0.80
C VAL A 133 -7.58 -5.06 1.03
N LEU A 134 -6.83 -4.31 0.23
CA LEU A 134 -6.72 -2.87 0.39
C LEU A 134 -7.94 -2.12 -0.12
N CYS A 135 -8.58 -2.58 -1.19
CA CYS A 135 -9.81 -2.00 -1.69
C CYS A 135 -10.93 -2.12 -0.65
N SER A 136 -11.14 -3.32 -0.09
CA SER A 136 -12.13 -3.53 0.98
C SER A 136 -11.82 -2.68 2.22
N ARG A 137 -10.55 -2.57 2.61
CA ARG A 137 -10.13 -1.68 3.70
C ARG A 137 -10.37 -0.21 3.39
N ALA A 138 -10.05 0.25 2.18
CA ALA A 138 -10.26 1.64 1.76
C ALA A 138 -11.75 2.01 1.83
N GLN A 139 -12.64 1.10 1.40
CA GLN A 139 -14.09 1.30 1.51
C GLN A 139 -14.56 1.46 2.97
N GLN A 140 -14.04 0.63 3.87
CA GLN A 140 -14.36 0.73 5.29
C GLN A 140 -13.85 2.05 5.89
N HIS A 141 -12.63 2.44 5.55
CA HIS A 141 -12.06 3.73 5.97
C HIS A 141 -12.89 4.91 5.46
N HIS A 142 -13.28 4.91 4.18
CA HIS A 142 -14.09 6.00 3.61
C HIS A 142 -15.46 6.12 4.30
N ARG A 143 -16.16 4.99 4.50
CA ARG A 143 -17.43 4.95 5.24
C ARG A 143 -17.27 5.47 6.66
N TRP A 144 -16.25 5.00 7.37
CA TRP A 144 -15.96 5.44 8.73
C TRP A 144 -15.67 6.96 8.79
N TYR A 145 -14.95 7.52 7.82
CA TYR A 145 -14.70 8.97 7.77
C TYR A 145 -15.99 9.77 7.55
N LEU A 146 -16.88 9.33 6.66
CA LEU A 146 -18.18 9.96 6.42
C LEU A 146 -19.10 9.92 7.64
N GLU A 147 -19.08 8.82 8.40
CA GLU A 147 -19.88 8.68 9.62
C GLU A 147 -19.29 9.47 10.80
N LYS A 148 -17.95 9.58 10.85
CA LYS A 148 -17.25 10.18 12.00
C LYS A 148 -17.14 11.70 11.93
N PHE A 149 -17.01 12.24 10.72
CA PHE A 149 -16.74 13.66 10.50
C PHE A 149 -17.83 14.28 9.61
N GLU A 150 -18.60 15.21 10.19
CA GLU A 150 -19.62 15.96 9.44
C GLU A 150 -19.00 16.86 8.36
N ASP A 151 -17.78 17.35 8.59
CA ASP A 151 -16.99 18.20 7.70
C ASP A 151 -16.16 17.42 6.67
N TYR A 152 -16.36 16.10 6.55
CA TYR A 152 -15.61 15.30 5.59
C TYR A 152 -15.93 15.68 4.13
N PRO A 153 -14.92 15.90 3.27
CA PRO A 153 -15.16 16.27 1.88
C PRO A 153 -15.87 15.16 1.10
N LYS A 154 -17.16 15.34 0.79
CA LYS A 154 -18.00 14.38 0.04
C LYS A 154 -17.55 14.18 -1.42
N SER A 155 -16.71 15.08 -1.94
CA SER A 155 -16.09 14.94 -3.27
C SER A 155 -15.00 13.86 -3.31
N ARG A 156 -14.42 13.49 -2.16
CA ARG A 156 -13.38 12.47 -2.10
C ARG A 156 -13.93 11.12 -2.49
N LYS A 157 -13.12 10.39 -3.24
CA LYS A 157 -13.35 9.00 -3.62
C LYS A 157 -12.65 8.05 -2.65
N ILE A 158 -12.90 6.76 -2.80
CA ILE A 158 -12.40 5.73 -1.91
C ILE A 158 -10.92 5.48 -2.19
N LEU A 159 -10.57 5.25 -3.46
CA LEU A 159 -9.26 4.73 -3.88
C LEU A 159 -8.78 5.29 -5.23
N ILE A 160 -9.61 5.31 -6.27
CA ILE A 160 -9.29 5.78 -7.62
C ILE A 160 -9.79 7.23 -7.77
N PRO A 161 -8.90 8.20 -8.02
CA PRO A 161 -9.28 9.59 -8.19
C PRO A 161 -10.39 9.75 -9.23
N PHE A 162 -11.43 10.53 -8.88
CA PHE A 162 -12.59 10.86 -9.71
C PHE A 162 -13.53 9.70 -10.10
N LEU A 163 -13.11 8.44 -9.93
CA LEU A 163 -13.90 7.26 -10.33
C LEU A 163 -14.46 6.51 -9.12
N TYR A 164 -13.60 6.05 -8.22
CA TYR A 164 -13.98 5.07 -7.19
C TYR A 164 -13.44 5.41 -5.82
#